data_AF-A0A1H8S486-F1
#
_entry.id   AF-A0A1H8S486-F1
#
_cell.length_a   1.000
_cell.length_b   1.000
_cell.length_c   1.000
_cell.angle_alpha   90.00
_cell.angle_beta   90.00
_cell.angle_gamma   90.00
#
_symmetry.space_group_name_H-M   'P 1'
#
loop_
_entity.id
_entity.type
_entity.pdbx_description
1 polymer ?
#
loop_
_entity_poly.entity_id
_entity_poly.type
_entity_poly.pdbx_seq_one_letter_code
_entity_poly.pdbx_strand_id
1 'polypeptide(L)'
;MTDGAIDNEFDDAEKDPRDVLRDARADLGPGPHRDHDQMGRGDVAVDLVTRQTVYIARAVAGSLPEYYAEEEFDLYNYKMHPYLPVSLDDTVYECVYVGGVKDLHNFSGTYSFPEGRLARVPVELAGDGE
;
A
#
# COMPACT_ATOMS: atom_id res chain seq x y z
N MET A 1 -60.78 -17.09 -12.65
CA MET A 1 -59.58 -17.74 -13.20
C MET A 1 -59.24 -16.94 -14.44
N THR A 2 -58.15 -16.19 -14.51
CA THR A 2 -56.78 -16.54 -14.11
C THR A 2 -56.09 -15.35 -13.46
N ASP A 3 -55.49 -15.64 -12.31
CA ASP A 3 -54.53 -14.81 -11.59
C ASP A 3 -53.29 -14.64 -12.48
N GLY A 4 -52.93 -13.41 -12.79
CA GLY A 4 -51.77 -13.08 -13.61
C GLY A 4 -50.52 -13.24 -12.76
N ALA A 5 -49.90 -14.42 -12.85
CA ALA A 5 -48.57 -14.65 -12.31
C ALA A 5 -47.61 -13.62 -12.94
N ILE A 6 -47.06 -12.75 -12.10
CA ILE A 6 -45.89 -11.96 -12.43
C ILE A 6 -44.72 -12.94 -12.38
N ASP A 7 -44.31 -13.42 -13.56
CA ASP A 7 -43.05 -14.13 -13.73
C ASP A 7 -41.93 -13.13 -13.43
N ASN A 8 -41.57 -13.01 -12.15
CA ASN A 8 -40.24 -12.56 -11.80
C ASN A 8 -39.31 -13.73 -12.13
N GLU A 9 -38.87 -13.81 -13.39
CA GLU A 9 -37.64 -14.50 -13.75
C GLU A 9 -36.51 -13.81 -12.96
N PHE A 10 -36.28 -14.30 -11.73
CA PHE A 10 -35.09 -14.02 -10.95
C PHE A 10 -33.92 -14.71 -11.66
N ASP A 11 -33.50 -14.15 -12.79
CA ASP A 11 -32.18 -14.38 -13.37
C ASP A 11 -31.19 -13.37 -12.73
N ASP A 12 -31.27 -13.25 -11.40
CA ASP A 12 -30.18 -12.73 -10.59
C ASP A 12 -29.12 -13.83 -10.60
N ALA A 13 -28.38 -13.91 -11.71
CA ALA A 13 -27.12 -14.63 -11.75
C ALA A 13 -26.30 -14.04 -10.60
N GLU A 14 -26.20 -14.80 -9.52
CA GLU A 14 -25.44 -14.44 -8.32
C GLU A 14 -24.05 -14.03 -8.78
N LYS A 15 -23.79 -12.71 -8.81
CA LYS A 15 -22.49 -12.20 -9.26
C LYS A 15 -21.42 -12.83 -8.39
N ASP A 16 -20.33 -13.29 -9.00
CA ASP A 16 -19.21 -13.81 -8.24
C ASP A 16 -18.79 -12.77 -7.18
N PRO A 17 -18.70 -13.14 -5.89
CA PRO A 17 -18.39 -12.19 -4.84
C PRO A 17 -17.08 -11.41 -5.08
N ARG A 18 -16.10 -11.97 -5.79
CA ARG A 18 -14.87 -11.26 -6.15
C ARG A 18 -15.13 -10.13 -7.14
N ASP A 19 -15.96 -10.37 -8.13
CA ASP A 19 -16.33 -9.35 -9.11
C ASP A 19 -17.11 -8.22 -8.43
N VAL A 20 -18.04 -8.56 -7.53
CA VAL A 20 -18.77 -7.55 -6.72
C VAL A 20 -17.81 -6.70 -5.90
N LEU A 21 -16.86 -7.30 -5.19
CA LEU A 21 -15.91 -6.57 -4.35
C LEU A 21 -14.93 -5.74 -5.18
N ARG A 22 -14.47 -6.25 -6.32
CA ARG A 22 -13.58 -5.50 -7.23
C ARG A 22 -14.30 -4.31 -7.82
N ASP A 23 -15.52 -4.49 -8.31
CA ASP A 23 -16.31 -3.42 -8.92
C ASP A 23 -16.66 -2.37 -7.86
N ALA A 24 -17.08 -2.79 -6.65
CA ALA A 24 -17.33 -1.86 -5.54
C ALA A 24 -16.07 -1.07 -5.15
N ARG A 25 -14.88 -1.69 -5.20
CA ARG A 25 -13.61 -0.98 -4.97
C ARG A 25 -13.29 -0.01 -6.09
N ALA A 26 -13.56 -0.36 -7.35
CA ALA A 26 -13.38 0.53 -8.49
C ALA A 26 -14.36 1.72 -8.46
N ASP A 27 -15.59 1.50 -7.98
CA ASP A 27 -16.64 2.52 -7.83
C ASP A 27 -16.31 3.58 -6.77
N LEU A 28 -15.45 3.26 -5.80
CA LEU A 28 -14.89 4.27 -4.88
C LEU A 28 -14.02 5.31 -5.63
N GLY A 29 -13.61 5.00 -6.87
CA GLY A 29 -12.68 5.78 -7.67
C GLY A 29 -11.30 5.88 -7.03
N PRO A 30 -10.32 6.52 -7.69
CA PRO A 30 -9.27 7.17 -6.92
C PRO A 30 -10.00 8.21 -6.07
N GLY A 31 -10.08 8.01 -4.76
CA GLY A 31 -10.50 9.08 -3.87
C GLY A 31 -9.64 10.34 -4.12
N PRO A 32 -9.90 11.47 -3.45
CA PRO A 32 -9.00 12.62 -3.50
C PRO A 32 -7.55 12.30 -3.07
N HIS A 33 -7.32 11.08 -2.57
CA HIS A 33 -6.14 10.60 -1.90
C HIS A 33 -5.77 9.21 -2.41
N ARG A 34 -4.49 8.86 -2.38
CA ARG A 34 -4.01 7.54 -2.80
C ARG A 34 -4.42 6.48 -1.78
N ASP A 35 -4.77 5.29 -2.24
CA ASP A 35 -5.03 4.17 -1.35
C ASP A 35 -3.74 3.62 -0.70
N HIS A 36 -3.87 2.70 0.26
CA HIS A 36 -2.74 2.06 0.94
C HIS A 36 -1.77 1.37 -0.02
N ASP A 37 -2.29 0.80 -1.12
CA ASP A 37 -1.59 0.11 -2.20
C ASP A 37 -1.10 1.04 -3.32
N GLN A 38 -1.18 2.36 -3.11
CA GLN A 38 -0.77 3.38 -4.07
C GLN A 38 0.28 4.31 -3.47
N MET A 39 1.24 3.75 -2.74
CA MET A 39 2.36 4.51 -2.19
C MET A 39 3.25 5.09 -3.29
N GLY A 40 3.85 6.25 -3.01
CA GLY A 40 4.80 6.85 -3.94
C GLY A 40 5.60 7.99 -3.33
N ARG A 41 6.45 8.60 -4.15
CA ARG A 41 7.30 9.72 -3.73
C ARG A 41 6.49 10.81 -3.01
N GLY A 42 7.03 11.27 -1.89
CA GLY A 42 6.42 12.32 -1.08
C GLY A 42 5.49 11.79 0.02
N ASP A 43 5.07 10.53 -0.05
CA ASP A 43 4.25 9.95 1.00
C ASP A 43 5.07 9.69 2.28
N VAL A 44 4.34 9.60 3.38
CA VAL A 44 4.85 9.15 4.67
C VAL A 44 4.30 7.76 4.93
N ALA A 45 5.12 6.87 5.47
CA ALA A 45 4.72 5.54 5.88
C ALA A 45 5.26 5.19 7.27
N VAL A 46 4.70 4.16 7.88
CA VAL A 46 5.25 3.53 9.08
C VAL A 46 5.96 2.25 8.64
N ASP A 47 7.23 2.11 8.99
CA ASP A 47 7.89 0.80 8.94
C ASP A 47 7.26 -0.10 10.00
N LEU A 48 6.54 -1.14 9.57
CA LEU A 48 5.80 -2.01 10.48
C LEU A 48 6.70 -2.84 11.41
N VAL A 49 7.98 -3.02 11.06
CA VAL A 49 8.94 -3.73 11.92
C VAL A 49 9.44 -2.84 13.05
N THR A 50 9.93 -1.64 12.73
CA THR A 50 10.53 -0.72 13.73
C THR A 50 9.51 0.20 14.38
N ARG A 51 8.32 0.33 13.79
CA ARG A 51 7.25 1.28 14.16
C ARG A 51 7.67 2.74 14.03
N GLN A 52 8.70 3.00 13.24
CA GLN A 52 9.18 4.35 12.98
C GLN A 52 8.59 4.90 11.69
N THR A 53 8.41 6.21 11.67
CA THR A 53 7.91 6.92 10.50
C THR A 53 9.03 7.11 9.49
N VAL A 54 8.73 6.88 8.22
CA VAL A 54 9.63 7.08 7.10
C VAL A 54 8.99 7.96 6.03
N TYR A 55 9.80 8.76 5.36
CA TYR A 55 9.43 9.51 4.17
C TYR A 55 9.88 8.74 2.93
N ILE A 56 8.99 8.57 1.95
CA ILE A 56 9.28 7.88 0.70
C ILE A 56 9.94 8.85 -0.28
N ALA A 57 11.24 8.64 -0.55
CA ALA A 57 12.01 9.47 -1.45
C ALA A 57 11.71 9.15 -2.92
N ARG A 58 11.64 7.86 -3.27
CA ARG A 58 11.30 7.33 -4.61
C ARG A 58 11.13 5.81 -4.58
N ALA A 59 10.52 5.26 -5.62
CA ALA A 59 10.68 3.84 -5.95
C ALA A 59 12.06 3.60 -6.57
N VAL A 60 12.71 2.48 -6.23
CA VAL A 60 14.02 2.08 -6.75
C VAL A 60 14.00 0.77 -7.53
N ALA A 61 13.00 -0.09 -7.30
CA ALA A 61 12.73 -1.27 -8.12
C ALA A 61 11.23 -1.56 -8.10
N GLY A 62 10.70 -2.14 -9.18
CA GLY A 62 9.29 -2.56 -9.27
C GLY A 62 9.00 -3.91 -8.62
N SER A 63 10.04 -4.66 -8.24
CA SER A 63 9.91 -5.96 -7.56
C SER A 63 11.14 -6.28 -6.70
N LEU A 64 11.01 -7.24 -5.78
CA LEU A 64 12.15 -7.73 -4.98
C LEU A 64 13.22 -8.46 -5.80
N PRO A 65 12.88 -9.31 -6.79
CA PRO A 65 13.89 -9.92 -7.67
C PRO A 65 14.69 -8.91 -8.49
N GLU A 66 14.03 -7.86 -9.00
CA GLU A 66 14.71 -6.76 -9.71
C GLU A 66 15.72 -6.06 -8.79
N TYR A 67 15.29 -5.69 -7.58
CA TYR A 67 16.18 -5.10 -6.58
C TYR A 67 17.37 -6.01 -6.24
N TYR A 68 17.12 -7.31 -6.04
CA TYR A 68 18.18 -8.26 -5.76
C TYR A 68 19.21 -8.36 -6.90
N ALA A 69 18.77 -8.30 -8.16
CA ALA A 69 19.65 -8.36 -9.31
C ALA A 69 20.57 -7.13 -9.43
N GLU A 70 20.10 -5.96 -8.99
CA GLU A 70 20.86 -4.70 -9.07
C GLU A 70 21.76 -4.46 -7.85
N GLU A 71 21.24 -4.74 -6.66
CA GLU A 71 21.89 -4.38 -5.39
C GLU A 71 22.54 -5.58 -4.68
N GLU A 72 22.37 -6.80 -5.21
CA GLU A 72 22.84 -8.06 -4.62
C GLU A 72 22.43 -8.25 -3.14
N PHE A 73 21.26 -7.70 -2.75
CA PHE A 73 20.79 -7.66 -1.37
C PHE A 73 19.38 -8.22 -1.21
N ASP A 74 19.23 -9.18 -0.30
CA ASP A 74 17.99 -9.92 -0.05
C ASP A 74 17.07 -9.19 0.95
N LEU A 75 16.27 -8.26 0.44
CA LEU A 75 15.25 -7.57 1.23
C LEU A 75 14.08 -8.47 1.67
N TYR A 76 13.84 -9.59 0.98
CA TYR A 76 12.74 -10.49 1.29
C TYR A 76 12.95 -11.17 2.65
N ASN A 77 14.20 -11.57 2.94
CA ASN A 77 14.53 -12.27 4.19
C ASN A 77 15.20 -11.36 5.23
N TYR A 78 15.77 -10.22 4.85
CA TYR A 78 16.53 -9.38 5.78
C TYR A 78 15.63 -8.69 6.82
N LYS A 79 15.78 -9.10 8.08
CA LYS A 79 15.03 -8.56 9.24
C LYS A 79 13.51 -8.55 9.02
N MET A 80 13.00 -9.50 8.25
CA MET A 80 11.59 -9.59 7.92
C MET A 80 10.82 -10.35 8.99
N HIS A 81 9.62 -9.87 9.33
CA HIS A 81 8.72 -10.60 10.22
C HIS A 81 7.82 -11.52 9.38
N PRO A 82 7.65 -12.82 9.72
CA PRO A 82 6.86 -13.79 8.93
C PRO A 82 5.36 -13.48 8.75
N TYR A 83 4.85 -12.42 9.37
CA TYR A 83 3.43 -12.05 9.32
C TYR A 83 3.21 -10.74 8.58
N LEU A 84 4.27 -10.13 8.04
CA LEU A 84 4.10 -8.98 7.16
C LEU A 84 3.70 -9.46 5.77
N PRO A 85 2.80 -8.73 5.08
CA PRO A 85 2.32 -9.08 3.75
C PRO A 85 3.35 -8.73 2.66
N VAL A 86 4.61 -9.09 2.86
CA VAL A 86 5.67 -8.86 1.87
C VAL A 86 5.61 -9.95 0.80
N SER A 87 5.47 -9.52 -0.46
CA SER A 87 5.46 -10.39 -1.64
C SER A 87 6.71 -10.15 -2.50
N LEU A 88 7.02 -11.11 -3.39
CA LEU A 88 8.07 -10.94 -4.39
C LEU A 88 7.76 -9.82 -5.40
N ASP A 89 6.47 -9.55 -5.60
CA ASP A 89 5.96 -8.50 -6.50
C ASP A 89 5.94 -7.11 -5.84
N ASP A 90 6.40 -6.98 -4.59
CA ASP A 90 6.44 -5.71 -3.89
C ASP A 90 7.36 -4.70 -4.58
N THR A 91 6.84 -3.50 -4.82
CA THR A 91 7.67 -2.36 -5.18
C THR A 91 8.65 -2.07 -4.04
N VAL A 92 9.91 -1.76 -4.37
CA VAL A 92 10.92 -1.36 -3.39
C VAL A 92 11.07 0.14 -3.37
N TYR A 93 10.94 0.73 -2.19
CA TYR A 93 11.03 2.17 -1.97
C TYR A 93 12.30 2.55 -1.22
N GLU A 94 12.98 3.59 -1.71
CA GLU A 94 14.02 4.29 -0.95
C GLU A 94 13.34 5.29 0.00
N CYS A 95 13.63 5.15 1.29
CA CYS A 95 13.01 5.91 2.35
C CYS A 95 14.03 6.54 3.30
N VAL A 96 13.61 7.60 4.00
CA VAL A 96 14.38 8.28 5.05
C VAL A 96 13.59 8.23 6.35
N TYR A 97 14.23 7.85 7.46
CA TYR A 97 13.57 7.92 8.76
C TYR A 97 13.28 9.38 9.15
N VAL A 98 12.03 9.63 9.56
CA VAL A 98 11.62 10.94 10.06
C VAL A 98 12.00 11.03 11.53
N GLY A 99 13.06 11.78 11.81
CA GLY A 99 13.52 12.07 13.16
C GLY A 99 12.67 13.14 13.87
N GLY A 100 12.80 13.23 15.18
CA GLY A 100 12.23 14.33 15.94
C GLY A 100 12.92 15.66 15.62
N VAL A 101 12.24 16.79 15.86
CA VAL A 101 12.77 18.14 15.57
C VAL A 101 14.12 18.41 16.26
N LYS A 102 14.35 17.81 17.44
CA LYS A 102 15.60 17.94 18.18
C LYS A 102 16.76 17.18 17.54
N ASP A 103 16.46 16.19 16.72
CA ASP A 103 17.42 15.29 16.09
C ASP A 103 17.61 15.60 14.60
N LEU A 104 17.11 16.75 14.12
CA LEU A 104 17.15 17.14 12.70
C LEU A 104 18.58 17.17 12.11
N HIS A 105 19.59 17.33 12.97
CA HIS A 105 21.01 17.36 12.58
C HIS A 105 21.62 15.96 12.38
N ASN A 106 20.91 14.89 12.79
CA ASN A 106 21.39 13.52 12.71
C ASN A 106 20.72 12.80 11.52
N PHE A 107 21.24 13.05 10.32
CA PHE A 107 20.81 12.30 9.12
C PHE A 107 21.40 10.90 9.15
N SER A 108 20.55 9.87 9.16
CA SER A 108 20.96 8.46 9.23
C SER A 108 21.19 7.81 7.87
N GLY A 109 20.84 8.46 6.76
CA GLY A 109 20.93 7.91 5.41
C GLY A 109 19.57 7.60 4.79
N THR A 110 19.61 6.92 3.65
CA THR A 110 18.45 6.34 2.99
C THR A 110 18.48 4.83 3.12
N TYR A 111 17.31 4.20 3.12
CA TYR A 111 17.15 2.76 3.29
C TYR A 111 16.05 2.24 2.38
N SER A 112 16.24 1.04 1.82
CA SER A 112 15.27 0.39 0.95
C SER A 112 14.29 -0.46 1.74
N PHE A 113 13.00 -0.40 1.40
CA PHE A 113 11.93 -1.17 2.02
C PHE A 113 10.99 -1.77 0.97
N PRO A 114 10.59 -3.04 1.11
CA PRO A 114 9.49 -3.58 0.33
C PRO A 114 8.15 -2.95 0.75
N GLU A 115 7.27 -2.77 -0.23
CA GLU A 115 5.92 -2.23 -0.06
C GLU A 115 5.14 -2.89 1.09
N GLY A 116 5.10 -4.23 1.17
CA GLY A 116 4.34 -4.96 2.18
C GLY A 116 4.84 -4.79 3.62
N ARG A 117 6.00 -4.15 3.82
CA ARG A 117 6.52 -3.78 5.14
C ARG A 117 6.09 -2.37 5.57
N LEU A 118 5.59 -1.55 4.65
CA LEU A 118 5.21 -0.17 4.89
C LEU A 118 3.68 -0.06 5.05
N ALA A 119 3.26 0.80 5.97
CA ALA A 119 1.87 1.23 6.06
C ALA A 119 1.77 2.73 5.74
N ARG A 120 1.12 3.07 4.62
CA ARG A 120 0.93 4.46 4.17
C ARG A 120 0.15 5.27 5.22
N VAL A 121 0.64 6.46 5.54
CA VAL A 121 -0.06 7.45 6.36
C VAL A 121 -0.72 8.47 5.41
N PRO A 122 -2.04 8.65 5.46
CA PRO A 122 -2.75 9.60 4.60
C PRO A 122 -2.60 11.03 5.14
N VAL A 123 -1.41 11.60 5.00
CA VAL A 123 -1.07 12.94 5.50
C VAL A 123 -1.92 14.04 4.87
N GLU A 124 -2.42 13.81 3.66
CA GLU A 124 -3.32 14.69 2.95
C GLU A 124 -4.64 14.95 3.69
N LEU A 125 -5.12 13.98 4.49
CA LEU A 125 -6.31 14.15 5.34
C LEU A 125 -6.07 15.04 6.57
N ALA A 126 -4.81 15.31 6.93
CA ALA A 126 -4.50 16.16 8.08
C ALA A 126 -4.75 17.65 7.82
N GLY A 127 -4.89 18.05 6.55
CA GLY A 127 -5.16 19.44 6.14
C GLY A 127 -6.64 19.83 6.10
N ASP A 128 -7.56 18.86 6.10
CA ASP A 128 -9.01 19.08 5.90
C ASP A 128 -9.76 19.37 7.22
N GLY A 129 -9.04 19.78 8.26
CA GLY A 129 -9.60 20.20 9.54
C GLY A 129 -9.86 21.70 9.63
N GLU A 130 -10.71 22.25 8.76
CA GLU A 130 -11.39 23.56 8.95
C GLU A 130 -12.90 23.45 8.79
#